data_AF-A0A0F9CEG5-F1
#
_entry.id   AF-A0A0F9CEG5-F1
#
_cell.length_a   1.000
_cell.length_b   1.000
_cell.length_c   1.000
_cell.angle_alpha   90.00
_cell.angle_beta   90.00
_cell.angle_gamma   90.00
#
_symmetry.space_group_name_H-M   'P 1'
#
loop_
_entity.id
_entity.type
_entity.pdbx_description
1 polymer ?
#
loop_
_entity_poly.entity_id
_entity_poly.type
_entity_poly.pdbx_seq_one_letter_code
_entity_poly.pdbx_strand_id
1 'polypeptide(L)' 'MGLFENLRNGLAKTRGVLNTPIEDIFASRKIDDESLEELEEALIAGDVGVKGALEIVE' A
#
# COMPACT_ATOMS: atom_id res chain seq x y z
N MET A 1 5.81 -4.73 25.42
CA MET A 1 6.88 -4.94 24.42
C MET A 1 6.87 -6.38 23.93
N GLY A 2 5.82 -6.74 23.19
CA GLY A 2 5.74 -8.03 22.51
C GLY A 2 6.40 -7.98 21.14
N LEU A 3 6.73 -9.14 20.56
CA LEU A 3 7.30 -9.26 19.21
C LEU A 3 6.51 -8.48 18.16
N PHE A 4 5.17 -8.56 18.21
CA PHE A 4 4.29 -7.87 17.29
C PHE A 4 4.33 -6.34 17.43
N GLU A 5 4.42 -5.84 18.66
CA GLU A 5 4.54 -4.41 18.95
C GLU A 5 5.86 -3.85 18.41
N ASN A 6 6.96 -4.60 18.58
CA ASN A 6 8.26 -4.24 18.05
C ASN A 6 8.28 -4.24 16.52
N LEU A 7 7.66 -5.24 15.89
CA LEU A 7 7.52 -5.31 14.42
C LEU A 7 6.67 -4.15 13.88
N ARG A 8 5.53 -3.87 14.52
CA ARG A 8 4.66 -2.75 14.16
C ARG A 8 5.39 -1.40 14.23
N ASN A 9 6.16 -1.19 15.29
CA ASN A 9 6.92 0.05 15.46
C ASN A 9 8.08 0.15 14.46
N GLY A 10 8.75 -0.96 14.16
CA GLY A 10 9.80 -1.01 13.13
C GLY A 10 9.31 -0.67 11.73
N LEU A 11 8.07 -1.04 11.41
CA LEU A 11 7.43 -0.78 10.11
C LEU A 11 6.62 0.52 10.04
N ALA A 12 6.63 1.34 11.09
CA ALA A 12 5.78 2.53 11.17
C ALA A 12 5.99 3.52 10.00
N LYS A 13 7.23 3.65 9.51
CA LYS A 13 7.54 4.52 8.36
C LYS A 13 6.99 3.97 7.04
N THR A 14 7.26 2.69 6.74
CA THR A 14 6.74 2.01 5.55
C THR A 14 5.22 2.04 5.52
N ARG A 15 4.58 1.78 6.67
CA ARG A 15 3.13 1.93 6.82
C ARG A 15 2.65 3.35 6.58
N GLY A 16 3.38 4.36 7.04
CA GLY A 16 3.01 5.76 6.78
C GLY A 16 3.02 6.10 5.29
N VAL A 17 4.03 5.64 4.56
CA VAL A 17 4.16 5.85 3.10
C VAL A 17 3.06 5.14 2.33
N LEU A 18 2.69 3.91 2.73
CA LEU A 18 1.68 3.12 2.02
C LEU A 18 0.24 3.44 2.45
N ASN A 19 -0.03 3.76 3.72
CA ASN A 19 -1.39 4.01 4.19
C ASN A 19 -1.99 5.31 3.62
N THR A 20 -1.20 6.35 3.40
CA THR A 20 -1.74 7.64 2.94
C THR A 20 -2.35 7.54 1.53
N PRO A 21 -1.65 7.00 0.51
CA PRO A 21 -2.24 6.84 -0.82
C PRO A 21 -3.37 5.80 -0.84
N ILE A 22 -3.19 4.67 -0.13
CA ILE A 22 -4.17 3.58 -0.15
C ILE A 22 -5.48 3.98 0.55
N GLU A 23 -5.44 4.63 1.71
CA GLU A 23 -6.69 5.05 2.38
C GLU A 23 -7.48 6.05 1.51
N ASP A 24 -6.81 6.93 0.77
CA ASP A 24 -7.44 7.89 -0.14
C ASP A 24 -8.09 7.20 -1.36
N ILE A 25 -7.39 6.25 -2.00
CA ILE A 25 -7.90 5.43 -3.11
C ILE A 25 -9.19 4.70 -2.68
N PHE A 26 -9.16 4.05 -1.53
CA PHE A 26 -10.28 3.23 -1.05
C PHE A 26 -11.39 4.03 -0.32
N ALA A 27 -11.19 5.32 -0.06
CA ALA A 27 -12.24 6.21 0.45
C ALA A 27 -13.30 6.57 -0.62
N SER A 28 -12.93 6.47 -1.90
CA SER A 28 -13.87 6.51 -3.03
C SER A 28 -14.79 5.29 -2.98
N ARG A 29 -16.11 5.49 -3.09
CA ARG A 29 -17.12 4.41 -2.94
C ARG A 29 -17.06 3.34 -4.03
N LYS A 30 -16.25 3.52 -5.06
CA LYS A 30 -16.07 2.54 -6.13
C LYS A 30 -14.58 2.43 -6.44
N ILE A 31 -14.07 1.22 -6.29
CA ILE A 31 -12.82 0.82 -6.90
C ILE A 31 -13.13 0.61 -8.38
N ASP A 32 -12.50 1.40 -9.22
CA ASP A 32 -12.50 1.31 -10.68
C ASP A 32 -11.08 1.08 -11.19
N ASP A 33 -10.93 0.97 -12.51
CA ASP A 33 -9.64 0.68 -13.14
C ASP A 33 -8.61 1.78 -12.82
N GLU A 34 -9.05 3.05 -12.72
CA GLU A 34 -8.20 4.19 -12.31
C GLU A 34 -7.70 4.03 -10.87
N SER A 35 -8.58 3.63 -9.94
CA SER A 35 -8.21 3.33 -8.56
C SER A 35 -7.18 2.20 -8.43
N LEU A 36 -7.27 1.19 -9.30
CA LEU A 36 -6.33 0.06 -9.33
C LEU A 36 -4.96 0.46 -9.91
N GLU A 37 -4.95 1.33 -10.91
CA GLU A 37 -3.72 1.87 -11.50
C GLU A 37 -2.97 2.76 -10.49
N GLU A 38 -3.68 3.63 -9.75
CA GLU A 38 -3.08 4.41 -8.65
C GLU A 38 -2.52 3.53 -7.52
N LEU A 39 -3.19 2.41 -7.22
CA LEU A 39 -2.71 1.43 -6.25
C LEU A 39 -1.42 0.75 -6.73
N GLU A 40 -1.35 0.36 -8.00
CA GLU A 40 -0.15 -0.23 -8.59
C GLU A 40 1.05 0.72 -8.49
N GLU A 41 0.86 2.00 -8.87
CA GLU A 41 1.90 3.02 -8.78
C GLU A 41 2.38 3.23 -7.34
N ALA A 42 1.46 3.28 -6.37
CA ALA A 42 1.79 3.42 -4.95
C ALA A 42 2.60 2.22 -4.43
N LEU A 43 2.29 1.00 -4.87
CA LEU A 43 3.04 -0.21 -4.51
C LEU A 43 4.45 -0.20 -5.12
N ILE A 44 4.59 0.22 -6.38
CA ILE A 44 5.89 0.36 -7.04
C ILE A 44 6.76 1.40 -6.31
N ALA A 45 6.19 2.55 -5.96
CA ALA A 45 6.88 3.59 -5.18
C ALA A 45 7.27 3.13 -3.76
N GLY A 46 6.55 2.13 -3.22
CA GLY A 46 6.83 1.50 -1.94
C GLY A 46 7.88 0.37 -1.98
N ASP A 47 8.68 0.28 -3.04
CA ASP A 47 9.71 -0.76 -3.26
C ASP A 47 9.16 -2.20 -3.34
N VAL A 48 7.86 -2.39 -3.64
CA VAL A 48 7.27 -3.72 -3.90
C VAL A 48 7.74 -4.28 -5.25
N GLY A 49 8.05 -3.38 -6.19
CA GLY A 49 8.49 -3.71 -7.54
C GLY A 49 7.34 -4.05 -8.49
N VAL A 50 7.57 -3.86 -9.79
CA VAL A 50 6.55 -3.98 -10.85
C VAL A 50 5.81 -5.32 -10.82
N LYS A 51 6.56 -6.43 -10.78
CA LYS A 51 5.95 -7.76 -10.78
C LYS A 51 5.07 -7.99 -9.54
N GLY A 52 5.54 -7.57 -8.36
CA GLY A 52 4.80 -7.75 -7.13
C GLY A 52 3.58 -6.85 -7.04
N ALA A 53 3.68 -5.61 -7.56
CA ALA A 53 2.55 -4.69 -7.65
C ALA A 53 1.46 -5.24 -8.58
N LEU A 54 1.83 -5.71 -9.77
CA LEU A 54 0.90 -6.33 -10.72
C LEU A 54 0.20 -7.55 -10.12
N GLU A 55 0.93 -8.46 -9.46
CA GLU A 55 0.35 -9.64 -8.78
C GLU A 55 -0.60 -9.31 -7.61
N ILE A 56 -0.53 -8.09 -7.06
CA ILE A 56 -1.44 -7.64 -5.98
C ILE A 56 -2.72 -7.03 -6.56
N VAL A 57 -2.63 -6.40 -7.73
CA VAL A 57 -3.72 -5.64 -8.36
C VAL A 57 -4.55 -6.49 -9.32
N GLU A 58 -3.95 -7.48 -9.98
CA GLU A 58 -4.62 -8.46 -10.87
C GLU A 58 -5.06 -9.76 -10.14
#